data_AF-A0A1R2CU68-F1
#
_entry.id   AF-A0A1R2CU68-F1
#
_cell.length_a   1.000
_cell.length_b   1.000
_cell.length_c   1.000
_cell.angle_alpha   90.00
_cell.angle_beta   90.00
_cell.angle_gamma   90.00
#
_symmetry.space_group_name_H-M   'P 1'
#
loop_
_entity.id
_entity.type
_entity.pdbx_description
1 polymer ?
#
loop_
_entity_poly.entity_id
_entity_poly.type
_entity_poly.pdbx_seq_one_letter_code
_entity_poly.pdbx_strand_id
1 'polypeptide(L)'
;MIMDKEVITCKICKKLICRPVSTHCGHNYCLWCLKEFMRKCIGIKPKCFTCNENISGAYEINKLAESILEHAFPEEYSQRLNEPAIKIEISKYYLWKVSILKTIGTVSVIILPVLSIGLLFKYAKKFPRIFFKLIKIGMKIGTYKSTSFIWQIVWTIMHMIVKYLEATSVLSNITS
;
A
#
# COMPACT_ATOMS: atom_id res chain seq x y z
N MET A 1 -11.09 13.42 -37.22
CA MET A 1 -12.35 13.18 -36.47
C MET A 1 -12.71 14.46 -35.75
N ILE A 2 -13.86 15.05 -36.07
CA ILE A 2 -14.38 16.17 -35.27
C ILE A 2 -15.15 15.52 -34.12
N MET A 3 -14.56 15.50 -32.93
CA MET A 3 -15.31 15.12 -31.74
C MET A 3 -16.18 16.30 -31.33
N ASP A 4 -17.48 16.04 -31.10
CA ASP A 4 -18.39 17.07 -30.63
C ASP A 4 -17.96 17.54 -29.22
N LYS A 5 -17.70 18.84 -29.11
CA LYS A 5 -17.23 19.51 -27.89
C LYS A 5 -18.21 19.31 -26.73
N GLU A 6 -19.49 19.10 -27.04
CA GLU A 6 -20.57 18.78 -26.10
C GLU A 6 -20.28 17.53 -25.25
N VAL A 7 -19.68 16.50 -25.86
CA VAL A 7 -19.49 15.16 -25.27
C VAL A 7 -18.26 15.11 -24.37
N ILE A 8 -17.24 15.90 -24.69
CA ILE A 8 -15.96 15.97 -23.97
C ILE A 8 -15.91 17.07 -22.91
N THR A 9 -16.98 17.87 -22.79
CA THR A 9 -17.06 18.97 -21.83
C THR A 9 -17.84 18.55 -20.58
N CYS A 10 -17.23 18.72 -19.41
CA CYS A 10 -17.89 18.42 -18.14
C CYS A 10 -19.03 19.41 -17.91
N LYS A 11 -20.27 18.94 -17.78
CA LYS A 11 -21.42 19.82 -17.60
C LYS A 11 -21.46 20.55 -16.24
N ILE A 12 -20.59 20.19 -15.29
CA ILE A 12 -20.44 20.85 -13.98
C ILE A 12 -19.43 22.02 -14.07
N CYS A 13 -18.17 21.76 -14.42
CA CYS A 13 -17.14 22.81 -14.47
C CYS A 13 -17.00 23.51 -15.84
N LYS A 14 -17.72 23.04 -16.86
CA LYS A 14 -17.74 23.58 -18.23
C LYS A 14 -16.38 23.57 -18.95
N LYS A 15 -15.46 22.70 -18.55
CA LYS A 15 -14.13 22.48 -19.16
C LYS A 15 -14.00 21.07 -19.71
N LEU A 16 -12.93 20.79 -20.48
CA LEU A 16 -12.57 19.43 -20.87
C LEU A 16 -12.60 18.49 -19.67
N ILE A 17 -13.24 17.33 -19.84
CA ILE A 17 -13.35 16.34 -18.78
C ILE A 17 -11.95 15.87 -18.38
N CYS A 18 -11.68 15.86 -17.08
CA CYS A 18 -10.40 15.43 -16.51
C CYS A 18 -10.67 14.29 -15.54
N ARG A 19 -9.94 13.17 -15.68
CA ARG A 19 -10.24 11.94 -14.92
C ARG A 19 -11.71 11.54 -15.10
N PRO A 20 -12.16 11.23 -16.33
CA PRO A 20 -13.57 10.99 -16.63
C PRO A 20 -14.15 9.87 -15.77
N VAL A 21 -15.35 10.09 -15.25
CA VAL A 21 -16.20 9.08 -14.63
C VAL A 21 -17.50 9.01 -15.41
N SER A 22 -17.92 7.80 -15.75
CA SER A 22 -19.18 7.55 -16.46
C SER A 22 -20.26 7.17 -15.44
N THR A 23 -21.39 7.86 -15.49
CA THR A 23 -22.59 7.45 -14.75
C THR A 23 -23.28 6.29 -15.45
N HIS A 24 -24.20 5.59 -14.78
CA HIS A 24 -24.94 4.49 -15.40
C HIS A 24 -25.78 4.93 -16.60
N CYS A 25 -26.17 6.21 -16.65
CA CYS A 25 -26.83 6.82 -17.80
C CYS A 25 -25.88 7.21 -18.95
N GLY A 26 -24.61 6.78 -18.90
CA GLY A 26 -23.61 6.96 -19.97
C GLY A 26 -22.93 8.32 -20.04
N HIS A 27 -23.33 9.28 -19.21
CA HIS A 27 -22.77 10.64 -19.23
C HIS A 27 -21.48 10.76 -18.41
N ASN A 28 -20.58 11.61 -18.89
CA ASN A 28 -19.22 11.71 -18.36
C ASN A 28 -19.00 13.03 -17.62
N TYR A 29 -18.35 12.96 -16.46
CA TYR A 29 -18.00 14.10 -15.63
C TYR A 29 -16.54 14.01 -15.19
N CYS A 30 -15.95 15.12 -14.71
CA CYS A 30 -14.69 15.02 -13.99
C CYS A 30 -14.93 14.26 -12.68
N LEU A 31 -14.03 13.34 -12.32
CA LEU A 31 -14.09 12.58 -11.06
C LEU A 31 -14.41 13.46 -9.85
N TRP A 32 -13.70 14.58 -9.73
CA TRP A 32 -13.84 15.49 -8.58
C TRP A 32 -15.12 16.30 -8.64
N CYS A 33 -15.54 16.75 -9.82
CA CYS A 33 -16.81 17.46 -9.97
C CYS A 33 -17.99 16.57 -9.57
N LEU A 34 -17.98 15.30 -10.00
CA LEU A 34 -19.05 14.37 -9.65
C LEU A 34 -19.02 14.02 -8.16
N LYS A 35 -17.85 13.71 -7.59
CA LYS A 35 -17.70 13.43 -6.16
C LYS A 35 -18.24 14.58 -5.30
N GLU A 36 -17.89 15.82 -5.65
CA GLU A 36 -18.28 16.98 -4.87
C GLU A 36 -19.75 17.34 -5.02
N PHE A 37 -20.33 17.11 -6.21
CA PHE A 37 -21.77 17.18 -6.39
C PHE A 37 -22.50 16.15 -5.52
N MET A 38 -22.04 14.90 -5.55
CA MET A 38 -22.66 13.81 -4.78
C MET A 38 -22.55 14.03 -3.27
N ARG A 39 -21.42 14.60 -2.79
CA ARG A 39 -21.24 15.01 -1.39
C ARG A 39 -22.24 16.10 -0.97
N LYS A 40 -22.67 16.98 -1.88
CA LYS A 40 -23.66 18.03 -1.61
C LYS A 40 -25.10 17.52 -1.64
N CYS A 41 -25.36 16.41 -2.33
CA CYS A 41 -26.70 15.82 -2.46
C CYS A 41 -27.04 14.79 -1.36
N ILE A 42 -26.40 14.86 -0.19
CA ILE A 42 -26.73 13.96 0.92
C ILE A 42 -28.20 14.14 1.31
N GLY A 43 -28.97 13.06 1.30
CA GLY A 43 -30.41 13.07 1.59
C GLY A 43 -31.32 13.41 0.40
N ILE A 44 -30.76 13.64 -0.79
CA ILE A 44 -31.51 13.93 -2.01
C ILE A 44 -31.08 12.93 -3.09
N LYS A 45 -31.97 12.61 -4.05
CA LYS A 45 -31.58 11.83 -5.24
C LYS A 45 -30.86 12.75 -6.24
N PRO A 46 -29.54 12.63 -6.43
CA PRO A 46 -28.81 13.48 -7.36
C PRO A 46 -29.22 13.15 -8.79
N LYS A 47 -29.32 14.15 -9.66
CA LYS A 47 -29.73 13.98 -11.06
C LYS A 47 -28.61 14.35 -12.02
N CYS A 48 -28.55 13.64 -13.14
CA CYS A 48 -27.64 13.89 -14.24
C CYS A 48 -27.93 15.26 -14.88
N PHE A 49 -26.89 16.09 -15.03
CA PHE A 49 -26.97 17.41 -15.67
C PHE A 49 -27.23 17.36 -17.18
N THR A 50 -27.29 16.18 -17.77
CA THR A 50 -27.47 16.00 -19.22
C THR A 50 -28.81 15.35 -19.56
N CYS A 51 -29.17 14.24 -18.91
CA CYS A 51 -30.41 13.50 -19.19
C CYS A 51 -31.42 13.51 -18.04
N ASN A 52 -31.10 14.12 -16.90
CA ASN A 52 -31.97 14.20 -15.72
C ASN A 52 -32.30 12.85 -15.04
N GLU A 53 -31.68 11.75 -15.46
CA GLU A 53 -31.74 10.47 -14.73
C GLU A 53 -31.07 10.58 -13.37
N ASN A 54 -31.54 9.80 -12.39
CA ASN A 54 -30.90 9.75 -11.08
C ASN A 54 -29.48 9.23 -11.24
N ILE A 55 -28.52 9.75 -10.48
CA ILE A 55 -27.17 9.19 -10.40
C ILE A 55 -27.14 8.30 -9.16
N SER A 56 -26.73 7.04 -9.34
CA SER A 56 -26.65 6.05 -8.27
C SER A 56 -25.41 5.17 -8.48
N GLY A 57 -24.98 4.54 -7.39
CA GLY A 57 -23.83 3.63 -7.37
C GLY A 57 -22.49 4.31 -7.14
N ALA A 58 -21.43 3.50 -7.07
CA ALA A 58 -20.06 3.97 -7.10
C ALA A 58 -19.67 4.34 -8.54
N TYR A 59 -18.76 5.30 -8.68
CA TYR A 59 -18.24 5.72 -9.99
C TYR A 59 -16.72 5.56 -10.00
N GLU A 60 -16.24 4.83 -10.99
CA GLU A 60 -14.82 4.61 -11.25
C GLU A 60 -14.37 5.38 -12.49
N ILE A 61 -13.07 5.64 -12.55
CA ILE A 61 -12.48 6.35 -13.69
C ILE A 61 -12.63 5.48 -14.93
N ASN A 62 -13.27 6.03 -15.96
CA ASN A 62 -13.34 5.40 -17.27
C ASN A 62 -11.98 5.53 -17.97
N LYS A 63 -11.18 4.47 -17.89
CA LYS A 63 -9.82 4.43 -18.45
C LYS A 63 -9.77 4.58 -19.96
N LEU A 64 -10.77 4.06 -20.66
CA LEU A 64 -10.86 4.22 -22.11
C LEU A 64 -11.10 5.69 -22.46
N ALA A 65 -12.08 6.33 -21.81
CA ALA A 65 -12.35 7.75 -22.03
C ALA A 65 -11.16 8.64 -21.64
N GLU A 66 -10.48 8.31 -20.54
CA GLU A 66 -9.25 9.01 -20.12
C GLU A 66 -8.17 8.92 -21.21
N SER A 67 -7.89 7.72 -21.70
CA SER A 67 -6.90 7.50 -22.76
C SER A 67 -7.27 8.24 -24.05
N ILE A 68 -8.56 8.23 -24.44
CA ILE A 68 -9.02 8.98 -25.62
C ILE A 68 -8.79 10.49 -25.44
N LEU A 69 -9.13 11.05 -24.28
CA LEU A 69 -8.94 12.47 -24.00
C LEU A 69 -7.45 12.87 -23.98
N GLU A 70 -6.59 12.02 -23.41
CA GLU A 70 -5.14 12.21 -23.38
C GLU A 70 -4.53 12.23 -24.79
N HIS A 71 -4.98 11.35 -25.69
CA HIS A 71 -4.44 11.28 -27.05
C HIS A 71 -5.06 12.31 -28.00
N ALA A 72 -6.35 12.59 -27.87
CA ALA A 72 -7.05 13.51 -28.75
C ALA A 72 -6.79 14.99 -28.39
N PHE A 73 -6.56 15.30 -27.11
CA PHE A 73 -6.39 16.67 -26.60
C PHE A 73 -5.23 16.77 -25.59
N PRO A 74 -3.99 16.37 -25.95
CA PRO A 74 -2.88 16.20 -25.01
C PRO A 74 -2.53 17.48 -24.24
N GLU A 75 -2.45 18.62 -24.94
CA GLU A 75 -2.10 19.90 -24.32
C GLU A 75 -3.18 20.35 -23.34
N GLU A 76 -4.44 20.41 -23.79
CA GLU A 76 -5.57 20.84 -22.95
C GLU A 76 -5.75 19.88 -21.76
N TYR A 77 -5.61 18.57 -21.96
CA TYR A 77 -5.71 17.58 -20.88
C TYR A 77 -4.57 17.73 -19.86
N SER A 78 -3.33 17.96 -20.32
CA SER A 78 -2.19 18.20 -19.43
C SER A 78 -2.37 19.49 -18.60
N GLN A 79 -2.93 20.55 -19.19
CA GLN A 79 -3.25 21.78 -18.48
C GLN A 79 -4.31 21.54 -17.39
N ARG A 80 -5.34 20.73 -17.69
CA ARG A 80 -6.36 20.35 -16.71
C ARG A 80 -5.77 19.59 -15.52
N LEU A 81 -4.81 18.70 -15.74
CA LEU A 81 -4.10 17.98 -14.66
C LEU A 81 -3.28 18.91 -13.75
N ASN A 82 -2.80 20.04 -14.29
CA ASN A 82 -2.01 21.02 -13.55
C ASN A 82 -2.86 22.02 -12.74
N GLU A 83 -4.19 22.03 -12.92
CA GLU A 83 -5.05 22.90 -12.13
C GLU A 83 -4.91 22.61 -10.62
N PRO A 84 -4.81 23.64 -9.75
CA PRO A 84 -4.49 23.44 -8.33
C PRO A 84 -5.43 22.47 -7.61
N ALA A 85 -6.74 22.59 -7.87
CA ALA A 85 -7.75 21.71 -7.28
C ALA A 85 -7.56 20.24 -7.69
N ILE A 86 -7.17 19.98 -8.95
CA ILE A 86 -6.92 18.64 -9.47
C ILE A 86 -5.60 18.09 -8.92
N LYS A 87 -4.55 18.92 -8.94
CA LYS A 87 -3.20 18.56 -8.51
C LYS A 87 -3.13 18.22 -7.02
N ILE A 88 -3.80 18.99 -6.16
CA ILE A 88 -3.92 18.71 -4.72
C ILE A 88 -4.55 17.33 -4.51
N GLU A 89 -5.63 17.05 -5.23
CA GLU A 89 -6.40 15.84 -5.02
C GLU A 89 -5.69 14.58 -5.54
N ILE A 90 -5.00 14.70 -6.69
CA ILE A 90 -4.06 13.66 -7.15
C ILE A 90 -2.97 13.44 -6.10
N SER A 91 -2.39 14.52 -5.56
CA SER A 91 -1.34 14.43 -4.54
C SER A 91 -1.82 13.71 -3.27
N LYS A 92 -3.03 14.01 -2.79
CA LYS A 92 -3.63 13.30 -1.64
C LYS A 92 -3.78 11.81 -1.89
N TYR A 93 -4.23 11.41 -3.07
CA TYR A 93 -4.35 9.99 -3.44
C TYR A 93 -2.98 9.29 -3.44
N TYR A 94 -1.95 9.91 -4.02
CA TYR A 94 -0.58 9.37 -3.98
C TYR A 94 -0.04 9.28 -2.56
N LEU A 95 -0.24 10.33 -1.74
CA LEU A 95 0.17 10.34 -0.34
C LEU A 95 -0.53 9.21 0.44
N TRP A 96 -1.84 9.03 0.26
CA TRP A 96 -2.59 7.95 0.90
C TRP A 96 -2.06 6.58 0.48
N LYS A 97 -1.80 6.36 -0.81
CA LYS A 97 -1.24 5.11 -1.33
C LYS A 97 0.15 4.82 -0.73
N VAL A 98 1.01 5.83 -0.66
CA VAL A 98 2.34 5.72 -0.02
C VAL A 98 2.21 5.43 1.47
N SER A 99 1.30 6.11 2.17
CA SER A 99 1.04 5.87 3.59
C SER A 99 0.59 4.44 3.85
N ILE A 100 -0.31 3.89 3.04
CA ILE A 100 -0.75 2.49 3.17
C ILE A 100 0.41 1.53 2.98
N LEU A 101 1.21 1.73 1.93
CA LEU A 101 2.37 0.86 1.67
C LEU A 101 3.37 0.89 2.83
N LYS A 102 3.62 2.09 3.40
CA LYS A 102 4.46 2.23 4.59
C LYS A 102 3.87 1.51 5.80
N THR A 103 2.57 1.67 6.06
CA THR A 103 1.89 1.00 7.17
C THR A 103 1.92 -0.52 7.02
N ILE A 104 1.71 -1.06 5.82
CA ILE A 104 1.82 -2.50 5.57
C ILE A 104 3.26 -2.98 5.81
N GLY A 105 4.25 -2.22 5.33
CA GLY A 105 5.67 -2.54 5.55
C GLY A 105 6.04 -2.55 7.03
N THR A 106 5.66 -1.53 7.79
CA THR A 106 5.95 -1.45 9.23
C THR A 106 5.24 -2.55 10.01
N VAL A 107 3.98 -2.84 9.70
CA VAL A 107 3.23 -3.95 10.30
C VAL A 107 3.89 -5.30 10.00
N SER A 108 4.36 -5.51 8.77
CA SER A 108 5.03 -6.75 8.36
C SER A 108 6.35 -6.97 9.11
N VAL A 109 7.13 -5.92 9.31
CA VAL A 109 8.41 -5.97 10.06
C VAL A 109 8.19 -6.28 11.55
N ILE A 110 7.02 -6.01 12.12
CA ILE A 110 6.71 -6.31 13.52
C ILE A 110 6.06 -7.69 13.67
N ILE A 111 5.10 -8.03 12.81
CA ILE A 111 4.35 -9.29 12.91
C ILE A 111 5.21 -10.51 12.56
N LEU A 112 6.05 -10.42 11.52
CA LEU A 112 6.86 -11.55 11.07
C LEU A 112 7.87 -12.02 12.14
N PRO A 113 8.62 -11.14 12.84
CA PRO A 113 9.48 -11.56 13.94
C PRO A 113 8.70 -12.17 15.11
N VAL A 114 7.56 -11.62 15.48
CA VAL A 114 6.74 -12.15 16.60
C VAL A 114 6.27 -13.58 16.30
N LEU A 115 5.78 -13.83 15.07
CA LEU A 115 5.39 -15.16 14.64
C LEU A 115 6.60 -16.11 14.53
N SER A 116 7.72 -15.62 14.00
CA SER A 116 8.95 -16.40 13.86
C SER A 116 9.51 -16.82 15.23
N ILE A 117 9.55 -15.90 16.18
CA ILE A 117 9.96 -16.15 17.57
C ILE A 117 9.02 -17.18 18.21
N GLY A 118 7.70 -17.01 18.07
CA GLY A 118 6.71 -17.98 18.59
C GLY A 118 6.88 -19.39 18.00
N LEU A 119 7.14 -19.50 16.69
CA LEU A 119 7.42 -20.78 16.03
C LEU A 119 8.75 -21.38 16.49
N LEU A 120 9.80 -20.57 16.63
CA LEU A 120 11.09 -21.01 17.14
C LEU A 120 10.98 -21.52 18.58
N PHE A 121 10.25 -20.83 19.45
CA PHE A 121 9.98 -21.30 20.82
C PHE A 121 9.19 -22.62 20.84
N LYS A 122 8.16 -22.75 20.00
CA LYS A 122 7.38 -23.98 19.89
C LYS A 122 8.23 -25.14 19.37
N TYR A 123 9.09 -24.89 18.39
CA TYR A 123 10.01 -25.89 17.83
C TYR A 123 11.10 -26.28 18.82
N ALA A 124 11.69 -25.32 19.54
CA ALA A 124 12.69 -25.53 20.57
C ALA A 124 12.15 -26.40 21.72
N LYS A 125 10.89 -26.16 22.15
CA LYS A 125 10.24 -26.97 23.19
C LYS A 125 9.87 -28.38 22.70
N LYS A 126 9.45 -28.53 21.43
CA LYS A 126 9.03 -29.82 20.87
C LYS A 126 10.21 -30.74 20.52
N PHE A 127 11.33 -30.17 20.07
CA PHE A 127 12.50 -30.93 19.61
C PHE A 127 13.82 -30.37 20.17
N PRO A 128 14.05 -30.45 21.49
CA PRO A 128 15.19 -29.80 22.13
C PRO A 128 16.53 -30.31 21.57
N ARG A 129 16.71 -31.63 21.41
CA ARG A 129 17.98 -32.21 20.92
C ARG A 129 18.33 -31.78 19.49
N ILE A 130 17.34 -31.69 18.60
CA ILE A 130 17.54 -31.27 17.20
C ILE A 130 17.82 -29.76 17.15
N PHE A 131 17.09 -28.97 17.93
CA PHE A 131 17.31 -27.53 18.04
C PHE A 131 18.73 -27.21 18.54
N PHE A 132 19.19 -27.83 19.63
CA PHE A 132 20.56 -27.68 20.13
C PHE A 132 21.61 -28.18 19.13
N LYS A 133 21.34 -29.27 18.39
CA LYS A 133 22.23 -29.76 17.33
C LYS A 133 22.35 -28.75 16.18
N LEU A 134 21.25 -28.12 15.75
CA LEU A 134 21.25 -27.08 14.72
C LEU A 134 21.96 -25.81 15.18
N ILE A 135 21.76 -25.37 16.43
CA ILE A 135 22.53 -24.27 17.03
C ILE A 135 24.02 -24.59 17.00
N LYS A 136 24.41 -25.81 17.39
CA LYS A 136 25.81 -26.25 17.40
C LYS A 136 26.42 -26.34 15.99
N ILE A 137 25.63 -26.75 15.00
CA ILE A 137 26.02 -26.71 13.58
C ILE A 137 26.19 -25.27 13.10
N GLY A 138 25.27 -24.37 13.46
CA GLY A 138 25.37 -22.94 13.17
C GLY A 138 26.62 -22.31 13.80
N MET A 139 26.96 -22.68 15.03
CA MET A 139 28.22 -22.30 15.67
C MET A 139 29.43 -22.79 14.87
N LYS A 140 29.41 -24.03 14.38
CA LYS A 140 30.49 -24.60 13.58
C LYS A 140 30.63 -23.96 12.18
N ILE A 141 29.55 -23.41 11.64
CA ILE A 141 29.55 -22.66 10.37
C ILE A 141 30.04 -21.21 10.59
N GLY A 142 29.68 -20.59 11.73
CA GLY A 142 30.09 -19.21 12.05
C GLY A 142 31.57 -19.02 12.33
N THR A 143 32.34 -20.10 12.54
CA THR A 143 33.81 -20.08 12.58
C THR A 143 34.44 -20.02 11.17
N TYR A 144 33.64 -20.09 10.09
CA TYR A 144 34.12 -19.90 8.73
C TYR A 144 34.46 -18.42 8.48
N LYS A 145 35.69 -18.19 8.02
CA LYS A 145 36.36 -16.88 7.96
C LYS A 145 35.59 -15.87 7.09
N SER A 146 34.77 -15.02 7.70
CA SER A 146 34.09 -13.89 7.06
C SER A 146 34.73 -12.58 7.52
N THR A 147 35.12 -11.71 6.57
CA THR A 147 35.73 -10.39 6.84
C THR A 147 34.70 -9.31 7.20
N SER A 148 33.41 -9.65 7.21
CA SER A 148 32.34 -8.70 7.51
C SER A 148 32.28 -8.37 9.01
N PHE A 149 32.39 -7.09 9.35
CA PHE A 149 32.24 -6.57 10.73
C PHE A 149 30.87 -6.93 11.34
N ILE A 150 29.81 -6.91 10.52
CA ILE A 150 28.46 -7.29 10.94
C ILE A 150 28.42 -8.76 11.38
N TRP A 151 29.15 -9.63 10.69
CA TRP A 151 29.24 -11.04 11.04
C TRP A 151 29.96 -11.27 12.38
N GLN A 152 31.00 -10.48 12.68
CA GLN A 152 31.72 -10.55 13.95
C GLN A 152 30.86 -10.14 15.15
N ILE A 153 30.03 -9.10 14.99
CA ILE A 153 29.08 -8.67 16.04
C ILE A 153 28.04 -9.77 16.29
N VAL A 154 27.42 -10.30 15.23
CA VAL A 154 26.42 -11.37 15.34
C VAL A 154 27.01 -12.61 16.02
N TRP A 155 28.22 -13.00 15.61
CA TRP A 155 28.95 -14.12 16.20
C TRP A 155 29.21 -13.94 17.70
N THR A 156 29.67 -12.75 18.10
CA THR A 156 30.00 -12.44 19.50
C THR A 156 28.76 -12.48 20.40
N ILE A 157 27.64 -11.91 19.94
CA ILE A 157 26.37 -11.91 20.68
C ILE A 157 25.85 -13.35 20.84
N MET A 158 25.84 -14.14 19.76
CA MET A 158 25.42 -15.55 19.83
C MET A 158 26.28 -16.36 20.80
N HIS A 159 27.60 -16.17 20.78
CA HIS A 159 28.51 -16.87 21.67
C HIS A 159 28.31 -16.49 23.16
N MET A 160 28.02 -15.22 23.46
CA MET A 160 27.67 -14.80 24.82
C MET A 160 26.37 -15.44 25.31
N ILE A 161 25.33 -15.49 24.48
CA ILE A 161 24.03 -16.10 24.82
C ILE A 161 24.21 -17.59 25.15
N VAL A 162 25.01 -18.32 24.37
CA VAL A 162 25.27 -19.75 24.61
C VAL A 162 26.00 -19.96 25.94
N LYS A 163 27.06 -19.19 26.23
CA LYS A 163 27.78 -19.29 27.51
C LYS A 163 26.89 -18.98 28.71
N TYR A 164 25.99 -18.02 28.58
CA TYR A 164 25.00 -17.70 29.61
C TYR A 164 23.99 -18.84 29.83
N LEU A 165 23.49 -19.45 28.75
CA LEU A 165 22.59 -20.60 28.83
C LEU A 165 23.26 -21.84 29.44
N GLU A 166 24.52 -22.11 29.09
CA GLU A 166 25.31 -23.18 29.70
C GLU A 166 25.51 -22.93 31.20
N ALA A 167 25.93 -21.72 31.59
CA ALA A 167 26.11 -21.37 33.00
C ALA A 167 24.81 -21.45 33.81
N THR A 168 23.68 -20.99 33.26
CA THR A 168 22.37 -21.06 33.92
C THR A 168 21.83 -22.49 34.00
N SER A 169 22.11 -23.35 33.01
CA SER A 169 21.75 -24.77 33.06
C SER A 169 22.54 -25.55 34.13
N VAL A 170 23.81 -25.17 34.36
CA VAL A 170 24.63 -25.72 35.44
C VAL A 170 24.07 -25.27 36.79
N LEU A 171 23.70 -23.99 36.94
CA LEU A 171 23.10 -23.47 38.17
C LEU A 171 21.75 -24.13 38.48
N SER A 172 20.88 -24.34 37.49
CA SER A 172 19.58 -25.00 37.72
C SER A 172 19.70 -26.46 38.16
N ASN A 173 20.74 -27.17 37.72
CA ASN A 173 21.03 -28.55 38.13
C ASN A 173 21.66 -28.66 39.52
N ILE A 174 22.17 -27.57 40.07
CA ILE A 174 22.75 -27.51 41.43
C ILE A 174 21.65 -27.15 42.46
N THR A 175 20.59 -26.47 42.04
CA THR A 175 19.49 -26.01 42.90
C THR A 175 18.26 -26.93 42.93
N SER A 176 18.30 -28.09 42.26
CA SER A 176 17.24 -29.12 42.25
C SER A 176 17.65 -30.34 43.08
#